data_AF-A0A2A5T693-F1
#
_entry.id   AF-A0A2A5T693-F1
#
_cell.length_a   1.000
_cell.length_b   1.000
_cell.length_c   1.000
_cell.angle_alpha   90.00
_cell.angle_beta   90.00
_cell.angle_gamma   90.00
#
_symmetry.space_group_name_H-M   'P 1'
#
loop_
_entity.id
_entity.type
_entity.pdbx_description
1 polymer ?
#
loop_
_entity_poly.entity_id
_entity_poly.type
_entity_poly.pdbx_seq_one_letter_code
_entity_poly.pdbx_strand_id
1 'polypeptide(L)' 'MGWFYSFKLHLIINDEGGIISVKVTMANVDDRKFVPEMTDEL' A
#
# COMPACT_ATOMS: atom_id res chain seq x y z
N MET A 1 21.66 3.73 18.89
CA MET A 1 21.27 2.53 18.14
C MET A 1 19.78 2.66 17.80
N GLY A 2 19.45 3.34 16.70
CA GLY A 2 18.06 3.51 16.27
C GLY A 2 17.76 2.51 15.17
N TRP A 3 16.89 1.54 15.44
CA TRP A 3 16.31 0.71 14.39
C TRP A 3 15.12 1.46 13.80
N PHE A 4 15.21 1.86 12.53
CA PHE A 4 14.08 2.39 11.78
C PHE A 4 13.40 1.23 11.06
N TYR A 5 12.19 0.87 11.47
CA TYR A 5 11.36 -0.07 10.72
C TYR A 5 10.64 0.73 9.64
N SER A 6 11.15 0.66 8.41
CA SER A 6 10.55 1.36 7.28
C SER A 6 9.52 0.46 6.60
N PHE A 7 8.32 0.99 6.38
CA PHE A 7 7.25 0.34 5.63
C PHE A 7 6.68 1.31 4.60
N LYS A 8 6.03 0.78 3.58
CA LYS A 8 5.28 1.54 2.58
C LYS A 8 3.80 1.31 2.81
N LEU A 9 3.03 2.37 2.68
CA LEU A 9 1.57 2.36 2.81
C LEU A 9 0.98 2.72 1.45
N HIS A 10 0.20 1.80 0.89
CA HIS A 10 -0.57 2.02 -0.33
C HIS A 10 -2.04 2.19 0.06
N LEU A 11 -2.64 3.30 -0.35
CA LEU A 11 -4.03 3.67 -0.07
C LEU A 11 -4.75 3.89 -1.39
N ILE A 12 -5.90 3.25 -1.54
CA ILE A 12 -6.80 3.43 -2.68
C ILE A 12 -8.07 4.07 -2.14
N ILE A 13 -8.42 5.24 -2.66
CA ILE A 13 -9.56 6.03 -2.23
C ILE A 13 -10.50 6.30 -3.41
N ASN A 14 -11.81 6.37 -3.14
CA ASN A 14 -12.79 6.85 -4.12
C ASN A 14 -12.81 8.40 -4.17
N ASP A 15 -13.58 8.96 -5.09
CA ASP A 15 -13.74 10.41 -5.25
C ASP A 15 -14.48 11.07 -4.07
N GLU A 16 -15.27 10.31 -3.32
CA GLU A 16 -15.94 10.74 -2.08
C GLU A 16 -15.02 10.70 -0.84
N GLY A 17 -13.76 10.25 -0.98
CA GLY A 17 -12.79 10.13 0.11
C GLY A 17 -12.93 8.86 0.97
N GLY A 18 -13.77 7.92 0.58
CA GLY A 18 -13.88 6.58 1.15
C GLY A 18 -12.66 5.73 0.80
N ILE A 19 -12.16 4.98 1.78
CA ILE A 19 -11.03 4.06 1.62
C ILE A 19 -11.56 2.75 1.02
N ILE A 20 -11.10 2.43 -0.19
CA ILE A 20 -11.45 1.20 -0.92
C ILE A 20 -10.51 0.06 -0.50
N SER A 21 -9.22 0.33 -0.37
CA SER A 21 -8.22 -0.69 -0.03
C SER A 21 -6.98 -0.10 0.64
N VAL A 22 -6.36 -0.89 1.52
CA VAL A 22 -5.15 -0.54 2.28
C VAL A 22 -4.16 -1.70 2.19
N LYS A 23 -2.94 -1.42 1.75
CA LYS A 23 -1.86 -2.41 1.69
C LYS A 23 -0.61 -1.87 2.35
N VAL A 24 -0.05 -2.66 3.27
CA VAL A 24 1.20 -2.35 3.96
C VAL A 24 2.28 -3.30 3.47
N THR A 25 3.40 -2.76 2.99
CA THR A 25 4.54 -3.55 2.52
C THR A 25 5.82 -3.12 3.24
N MET A 26 6.78 -4.04 3.36
CA MET A 26 8.08 -3.70 3.93
C MET A 26 8.83 -2.75 3.00
N ALA A 27 9.54 -1.75 3.54
CA ALA A 27 10.19 -0.75 2.69
C ALA A 27 11.27 -1.31 1.76
N ASN A 28 11.89 -2.42 2.15
CA ASN A 28 12.93 -3.09 1.35
C ASN A 28 12.37 -3.91 0.18
N VAL A 29 11.05 -4.05 0.06
CA VAL A 29 10.41 -4.75 -1.06
C VAL A 29 10.14 -3.74 -2.17
N ASP A 30 10.65 -4.00 -3.37
CA ASP A 30 10.32 -3.22 -4.57
C ASP A 30 8.87 -3.52 -4.98
N ASP A 31 8.01 -2.50 -4.94
CA ASP A 31 6.55 -2.61 -5.15
C ASP A 31 6.15 -2.32 -6.61
N ARG A 32 6.88 -2.88 -7.59
CA ARG A 32 6.48 -2.80 -9.02
C ARG A 32 5.36 -3.78 -9.38
N LYS A 33 4.41 -3.97 -8.47
CA LYS A 33 3.25 -4.82 -8.72
C LYS A 33 2.21 -4.04 -9.54
N PHE A 34 1.45 -4.76 -10.35
CA PHE A 34 0.37 -4.17 -11.13
C PHE A 34 -0.71 -3.64 -10.17
N VAL A 35 -1.31 -2.48 -10.47
CA VAL A 35 -2.38 -1.86 -9.65
C VAL A 35 -3.52 -2.82 -9.29
N PRO A 36 -3.98 -3.70 -10.21
CA PRO A 36 -4.96 -4.75 -9.88
C PRO A 36 -4.52 -5.75 -8.80
N GLU A 37 -3.21 -5.98 -8.63
CA GLU A 37 -2.67 -6.86 -7.58
C GLU A 37 -2.53 -6.13 -6.23
N MET A 38 -2.77 -4.82 -6.22
CA MET A 38 -2.78 -3.98 -5.01
C MET A 38 -4.20 -3.69 -4.51
N THR A 39 -5.21 -3.93 -5.34
CA THR A 39 -6.64 -3.90 -4.99
C THR A 39 -7.09 -5.32 -4.64
N ASP A 40 -7.70 -5.53 -3.48
CA ASP A 40 -8.60 -6.67 -3.31
C ASP A 40 -9.74 -6.52 -4.33
N GLU A 41 -10.10 -7.62 -4.99
CA GLU A 41 -11.07 -7.72 -6.09
C GLU A 41 -12.19 -6.67 -5.99
N LEU A 42 -12.10 -5.63 -6.84
CA LEU A 42 -13.14 -4.61 -7.03
C LEU A 42 -14.28 -5.12 -7.89
#